data_AF-A0A538JNB9-F1
#
_entry.id   AF-A0A538JNB9-F1
#
_cell.length_a   1.000
_cell.length_b   1.000
_cell.length_c   1.000
_cell.angle_alpha   90.00
_cell.angle_beta   90.00
_cell.angle_gamma   90.00
#
_symmetry.space_group_name_H-M   'P 1'
#
loop_
_entity.id
_entity.type
_entity.pdbx_description
1 polymer ?
#
loop_
_entity_poly.entity_id
_entity_poly.type
_entity_poly.pdbx_seq_one_letter_code
_entity_poly.pdbx_strand_id
1 'polypeptide(L)'
;MDDMHHDVMPAMHARAEEWAELNREMRSGVSGPTVHVTSRRHFLMGSGAAVLGGLALVACGSSKKGSSSATSSTAAGSGKLTGDLAVAAVAAALENLAVGTYQAGLDAATGGTLGTVPPAVTAFATTAQQHHKDHAAAWNSVLTDAGKHAVTAVDLTVKADVDRAFAGVKDVGGLARLALSLENTAAATYLDGIGVLGDTGAIQVAAAIQPVEMQHAAILNFVLGNYPVPDPFSKTEGARPTDDEIGAA
;
A
#
# COMPACT_ATOMS: atom_id res chain seq x y z
N MET A 1 2.74 18.13 -6.72
CA MET A 1 2.56 16.83 -6.03
C MET A 1 1.09 16.61 -5.74
N ASP A 2 0.40 17.58 -5.13
CA ASP A 2 -1.03 17.50 -4.78
C ASP A 2 -1.93 17.22 -6.00
N ASP A 3 -1.79 18.01 -7.08
CA ASP A 3 -2.58 17.77 -8.30
C ASP A 3 -2.33 16.37 -8.91
N MET A 4 -1.07 15.94 -8.97
CA MET A 4 -0.70 14.62 -9.52
C MET A 4 -1.24 13.47 -8.67
N HIS A 5 -1.30 13.66 -7.35
CA HIS A 5 -1.88 12.69 -6.42
C HIS A 5 -3.39 12.59 -6.63
N HIS A 6 -4.09 13.73 -6.66
CA HIS A 6 -5.54 13.74 -6.90
C HIS A 6 -5.91 13.20 -8.29
N ASP A 7 -5.10 13.40 -9.33
CA ASP A 7 -5.35 12.88 -10.67
C ASP A 7 -5.36 11.35 -10.72
N VAL A 8 -4.60 10.67 -9.85
CA VAL A 8 -4.54 9.20 -9.83
C VAL A 8 -5.59 8.56 -8.92
N MET A 9 -6.10 9.29 -7.91
CA MET A 9 -7.07 8.74 -6.94
C MET A 9 -8.37 8.21 -7.57
N PRO A 10 -9.02 8.88 -8.54
CA PRO A 10 -10.19 8.32 -9.22
C PRO A 10 -9.90 7.02 -9.96
N ALA A 11 -8.72 6.92 -10.58
CA ALA A 11 -8.29 5.69 -11.23
C ALA A 11 -8.05 4.58 -10.20
N MET A 12 -7.47 4.88 -9.04
CA MET A 12 -7.31 3.91 -7.95
C MET A 12 -8.66 3.42 -7.41
N HIS A 13 -9.59 4.33 -7.13
CA HIS A 13 -10.92 3.99 -6.63
C HIS A 13 -11.72 3.14 -7.64
N ALA A 14 -11.72 3.52 -8.92
CA ALA A 14 -12.42 2.76 -9.97
C ALA A 14 -11.88 1.33 -10.09
N ARG A 15 -10.58 1.12 -9.87
CA ARG A 15 -9.97 -0.21 -9.89
C ARG A 15 -10.26 -1.02 -8.63
N ALA A 16 -10.32 -0.37 -7.47
CA ALA A 16 -10.80 -1.00 -6.24
C ALA A 16 -12.26 -1.44 -6.36
N GLU A 17 -13.11 -0.64 -7.00
CA GLU A 17 -14.51 -0.99 -7.29
C GLU A 17 -14.64 -2.17 -8.26
N GLU A 18 -13.90 -2.15 -9.38
CA GLU A 18 -13.81 -3.27 -10.34
C GLU A 18 -13.38 -4.57 -9.64
N TRP A 19 -12.46 -4.46 -8.69
CA TRP A 19 -12.04 -5.57 -7.86
C TRP A 19 -13.12 -6.06 -6.90
N ALA A 20 -13.80 -5.15 -6.19
CA ALA A 20 -14.87 -5.50 -5.27
C ALA A 20 -16.01 -6.25 -5.99
N GLU A 21 -16.27 -5.89 -7.24
CA GLU A 21 -17.17 -6.62 -8.13
C GLU A 21 -16.67 -8.02 -8.46
N LEU A 22 -15.43 -8.16 -8.95
CA LEU A 22 -14.82 -9.47 -9.23
C LEU A 22 -14.82 -10.40 -8.00
N ASN A 23 -14.52 -9.87 -6.82
CA ASN A 23 -14.49 -10.65 -5.59
C ASN A 23 -15.90 -11.04 -5.13
N ARG A 24 -16.90 -10.16 -5.30
CA ARG A 24 -18.32 -10.49 -5.09
C ARG A 24 -18.79 -11.58 -6.06
N GLU A 25 -18.42 -11.50 -7.33
CA GLU A 25 -18.75 -12.51 -8.34
C GLU A 25 -18.16 -13.87 -7.98
N MET A 26 -16.86 -13.93 -7.66
CA MET A 26 -16.18 -15.16 -7.22
C MET A 26 -16.84 -15.78 -5.98
N ARG A 27 -17.25 -14.95 -5.01
CA ARG A 27 -17.94 -15.41 -3.78
C ARG A 27 -19.38 -15.86 -4.03
N SER A 28 -20.06 -15.26 -5.00
CA SER A 28 -21.46 -15.57 -5.31
C SER A 28 -21.65 -16.90 -6.04
N GLY A 29 -20.57 -17.51 -6.57
CA GLY A 29 -20.63 -18.75 -7.34
C GLY A 29 -21.39 -18.62 -8.66
N VAL A 30 -21.75 -17.41 -9.08
CA VAL A 30 -22.42 -17.14 -10.36
C VAL A 30 -21.36 -17.18 -11.45
N SER A 31 -21.41 -18.20 -12.31
CA SER A 31 -20.63 -18.23 -13.55
C SER A 31 -21.22 -17.19 -14.52
N GLY A 32 -20.84 -15.93 -14.36
CA GLY A 32 -21.06 -14.87 -15.35
C GLY A 32 -20.20 -15.10 -16.60
N PRO A 33 -20.51 -14.45 -17.73
CA PRO A 33 -19.76 -14.64 -18.97
C PRO A 33 -18.29 -14.27 -18.71
N THR A 34 -17.39 -15.18 -19.08
CA THR A 34 -15.94 -15.00 -18.99
C THR A 34 -15.54 -13.68 -19.65
N VAL A 35 -15.33 -12.64 -18.84
CA VAL A 35 -14.59 -11.46 -19.28
C VAL A 35 -13.16 -11.94 -19.44
N HIS A 36 -12.82 -12.34 -20.67
CA HIS A 36 -11.44 -12.53 -21.03
C HIS A 36 -10.76 -11.16 -20.94
N VAL A 37 -10.18 -10.87 -19.78
CA VAL A 37 -9.09 -9.91 -19.70
C VAL A 37 -8.06 -10.46 -20.67
N THR A 38 -7.98 -9.85 -21.85
CA THR A 38 -6.99 -10.19 -22.85
C THR A 38 -5.64 -9.89 -22.23
N SER A 39 -5.04 -10.94 -21.65
CA SER A 39 -3.70 -10.87 -21.09
C SER A 39 -2.79 -10.38 -22.20
N ARG A 40 -2.21 -9.18 -22.03
CA ARG A 40 -1.25 -8.59 -22.97
C ARG A 40 -0.09 -9.55 -23.27
N ARG A 41 0.15 -10.54 -22.39
CA ARG A 41 1.14 -11.62 -22.57
C ARG A 41 0.78 -12.58 -23.71
N HIS A 42 -0.50 -12.79 -24.03
CA HIS A 42 -0.93 -13.60 -25.18
C HIS A 42 -0.82 -12.86 -26.51
N PHE A 43 -0.89 -11.53 -26.51
CA PHE A 43 -0.75 -10.73 -27.72
C PHE A 43 0.68 -10.81 -28.30
N LEU A 44 1.70 -10.91 -27.44
CA LEU A 44 3.10 -11.04 -27.86
C LEU A 44 3.52 -12.48 -28.22
N MET A 45 2.64 -13.47 -28.00
CA MET A 45 2.85 -14.84 -28.50
C MET A 45 2.13 -15.12 -29.83
N GLY A 46 1.34 -14.17 -30.34
CA GLY A 46 0.50 -14.36 -31.54
C GLY A 46 1.16 -14.07 -32.89
N SER A 47 2.41 -13.59 -32.93
CA SER A 47 3.10 -13.18 -34.18
C SER A 47 4.35 -14.00 -34.47
N GLY A 48 4.19 -15.33 -34.55
CA GLY A 48 5.27 -16.26 -34.91
C GLY A 48 4.76 -17.56 -35.53
N ALA A 49 4.12 -17.48 -36.70
CA ALA A 49 3.79 -18.67 -37.48
C ALA A 49 5.02 -19.12 -38.30
N ALA A 50 5.65 -20.23 -37.89
CA ALA A 50 5.97 -21.41 -38.72
C ALA A 50 7.12 -22.27 -38.12
N VAL A 51 6.81 -23.56 -37.93
CA VAL A 51 7.56 -24.78 -38.36
C VAL A 51 7.53 -25.88 -37.27
N LEU A 52 6.68 -26.89 -37.54
CA LEU A 52 6.80 -28.34 -37.31
C LEU A 52 7.33 -28.90 -35.97
N GLY A 53 6.55 -29.81 -35.37
CA GLY A 53 7.09 -30.89 -34.52
C GLY A 53 6.21 -31.22 -33.30
N GLY A 54 5.52 -32.35 -33.32
CA GLY A 54 4.52 -32.73 -32.31
C GLY A 54 5.07 -33.43 -31.07
N LEU A 55 4.20 -33.53 -30.05
CA LEU A 55 3.93 -34.72 -29.24
C LEU A 55 2.74 -34.41 -28.33
N ALA A 56 1.67 -35.18 -28.51
CA ALA A 56 0.47 -35.16 -27.69
C ALA A 56 0.67 -36.04 -26.45
N LEU A 57 0.25 -35.56 -25.27
CA LEU A 57 -0.10 -36.39 -24.12
C LEU A 57 -1.34 -35.82 -23.45
N VAL A 58 -2.46 -36.50 -23.72
CA VAL A 58 -3.73 -36.44 -23.00
C VAL A 58 -3.58 -37.25 -21.71
N ALA A 59 -4.00 -36.68 -20.58
CA ALA A 59 -4.42 -37.47 -19.42
C ALA A 59 -5.65 -36.81 -18.78
N CYS A 60 -6.81 -37.40 -19.05
CA CYS A 60 -8.08 -37.13 -18.39
C CYS A 60 -8.11 -37.75 -16.99
N GLY A 61 -8.81 -37.10 -16.06
CA GLY A 61 -9.13 -37.66 -14.74
C GLY A 61 -10.26 -36.89 -14.07
N SER A 62 -11.50 -37.15 -14.49
CA SER A 62 -12.73 -36.58 -13.94
C SER A 62 -13.29 -37.46 -12.80
N SER A 63 -13.80 -36.85 -11.71
CA SER A 63 -14.98 -37.27 -10.90
C SER A 63 -15.15 -36.30 -9.72
N LYS A 64 -16.04 -35.29 -9.80
CA LYS A 64 -17.46 -35.26 -9.33
C LYS A 64 -17.71 -35.40 -7.81
N LYS A 65 -18.16 -34.26 -7.26
CA LYS A 65 -19.34 -34.03 -6.39
C LYS A 65 -19.16 -34.07 -4.87
N GLY A 66 -19.44 -32.93 -4.25
CA GLY A 66 -19.69 -32.81 -2.82
C GLY A 66 -19.88 -31.35 -2.36
N SER A 67 -20.84 -30.63 -2.97
CA SER A 67 -21.28 -29.33 -2.42
C SER A 67 -21.96 -29.58 -1.07
N SER A 68 -21.34 -29.07 -0.02
CA SER A 68 -21.93 -28.97 1.32
C SER A 68 -21.99 -27.49 1.65
N SER A 69 -23.14 -26.88 1.38
CA SER A 69 -23.48 -25.57 1.94
C SER A 69 -23.57 -25.73 3.46
N ALA A 70 -22.50 -25.34 4.15
CA ALA A 70 -22.52 -25.14 5.58
C ALA A 70 -22.73 -23.64 5.83
N THR A 71 -23.97 -23.27 6.10
CA THR A 71 -24.31 -22.01 6.75
C THR A 71 -23.70 -22.04 8.15
N SER A 72 -22.47 -21.55 8.26
CA SER A 72 -21.80 -21.33 9.53
C SER A 72 -21.77 -19.84 9.81
N SER A 73 -22.85 -19.35 10.42
CA SER A 73 -22.81 -18.17 11.28
C SER A 73 -21.76 -18.43 12.36
N THR A 74 -20.56 -17.94 12.14
CA THR A 74 -19.45 -18.00 13.09
C THR A 74 -19.06 -16.57 13.42
N ALA A 75 -19.04 -16.28 14.71
CA ALA A 75 -18.55 -15.03 15.28
C ALA A 75 -17.21 -14.65 14.64
N ALA A 76 -17.04 -13.37 14.31
CA ALA A 76 -15.80 -12.81 13.76
C ALA A 76 -14.67 -12.95 14.78
N GLY A 77 -14.04 -14.13 14.78
CA GLY A 77 -12.80 -14.39 15.46
C GLY A 77 -11.65 -13.78 14.67
N SER A 78 -10.82 -13.04 15.37
CA SER A 78 -9.50 -12.51 15.02
C SER A 78 -8.52 -13.59 14.53
N GLY A 79 -8.78 -14.19 13.37
CA GLY A 79 -7.77 -14.95 12.66
C GLY A 79 -6.68 -14.01 12.16
N LYS A 80 -5.41 -14.33 12.41
CA LYS A 80 -4.27 -13.58 11.86
C LYS A 80 -4.46 -13.43 10.35
N LEU A 81 -4.38 -12.19 9.84
CA LEU A 81 -4.39 -11.95 8.40
C LEU A 81 -3.19 -12.63 7.76
N THR A 82 -3.36 -13.10 6.52
CA THR A 82 -2.32 -13.82 5.76
C THR A 82 -2.29 -13.34 4.32
N GLY A 83 -1.17 -13.56 3.62
CA GLY A 83 -0.97 -13.14 2.24
C GLY A 83 -1.19 -11.64 2.07
N ASP A 84 -1.86 -11.27 0.98
CA ASP A 84 -2.12 -9.87 0.60
C ASP A 84 -2.84 -9.07 1.68
N LEU A 85 -3.74 -9.72 2.44
CA LEU A 85 -4.46 -9.05 3.53
C LEU A 85 -3.53 -8.70 4.71
N ALA A 86 -2.48 -9.49 4.93
CA ALA A 86 -1.48 -9.16 5.96
C ALA A 86 -0.61 -7.98 5.52
N VAL A 87 -0.22 -7.94 4.24
CA VAL A 87 0.50 -6.81 3.64
C VAL A 87 -0.34 -5.54 3.72
N ALA A 88 -1.61 -5.60 3.30
CA ALA A 88 -2.51 -4.45 3.33
C ALA A 88 -2.74 -3.91 4.75
N ALA A 89 -2.80 -4.80 5.75
CA ALA A 89 -2.96 -4.39 7.15
C ALA A 89 -1.73 -3.66 7.69
N VAL A 90 -0.53 -4.17 7.45
CA VAL A 90 0.72 -3.50 7.85
C VAL A 90 0.87 -2.18 7.11
N ALA A 91 0.59 -2.15 5.81
CA ALA A 91 0.63 -0.93 5.02
C ALA A 91 -0.35 0.14 5.55
N ALA A 92 -1.61 -0.21 5.80
CA ALA A 92 -2.57 0.72 6.40
C ALA A 92 -2.13 1.22 7.78
N ALA A 93 -1.55 0.34 8.61
CA ALA A 93 -1.03 0.71 9.93
C ALA A 93 0.17 1.67 9.85
N LEU A 94 1.04 1.48 8.85
CA LEU A 94 2.18 2.35 8.58
C LEU A 94 1.73 3.72 8.07
N GLU A 95 0.72 3.79 7.19
CA GLU A 95 0.12 5.05 6.76
C GLU A 95 -0.52 5.83 7.92
N ASN A 96 -1.26 5.14 8.81
CA ASN A 96 -1.82 5.77 10.00
C ASN A 96 -0.72 6.33 10.92
N LEU A 97 0.42 5.63 11.03
CA LEU A 97 1.58 6.12 11.77
C LEU A 97 2.17 7.38 11.11
N ALA A 98 2.25 7.43 9.79
CA ALA A 98 2.69 8.60 9.04
C ALA A 98 1.75 9.80 9.25
N VAL A 99 0.43 9.61 9.16
CA VAL A 99 -0.56 10.64 9.47
C VAL A 99 -0.34 11.25 10.86
N GLY A 100 -0.15 10.39 11.87
CA GLY A 100 0.11 10.82 13.25
C GLY A 100 1.44 11.56 13.41
N THR A 101 2.49 11.09 12.73
CA THR A 101 3.83 11.69 12.78
C THR A 101 3.85 13.08 12.12
N TYR A 102 3.21 13.22 10.96
CA TYR A 102 3.03 14.51 10.31
C TYR A 102 2.18 15.48 11.14
N GLN A 103 1.12 14.98 11.81
CA GLN A 103 0.34 15.82 12.74
C GLN A 103 1.23 16.35 13.87
N ALA A 104 1.99 15.47 14.52
CA ALA A 104 2.88 15.86 15.61
C ALA A 104 3.93 16.88 15.15
N GLY A 105 4.46 16.73 13.93
CA GLY A 105 5.37 17.71 13.33
C GLY A 105 4.73 19.08 13.09
N LEU A 106 3.50 19.12 12.58
CA LEU A 106 2.71 20.35 12.39
C LEU A 106 2.40 21.05 13.73
N ASP A 107 2.07 20.27 14.75
CA ASP A 107 1.82 20.77 16.11
C ASP A 107 3.11 21.35 16.71
N ALA A 108 4.24 20.67 16.54
CA ALA A 108 5.56 21.13 16.98
C ALA A 108 5.99 22.44 16.29
N ALA A 109 5.70 22.57 14.99
CA ALA A 109 5.94 23.79 14.21
C ALA A 109 5.09 24.96 14.74
N THR A 110 3.79 24.72 14.98
CA THR A 110 2.87 25.74 15.51
C THR A 110 3.21 26.13 16.96
N GLY A 111 3.67 25.16 17.76
CA GLY A 111 4.10 25.38 19.15
C GLY A 111 5.45 26.09 19.29
N GLY A 112 6.15 26.38 18.19
CA GLY A 112 7.44 27.10 18.20
C GLY A 112 8.64 26.26 18.66
N THR A 113 8.45 24.96 18.88
CA THR A 113 9.51 24.04 19.36
C THR A 113 10.59 23.76 18.31
N LEU A 114 10.31 24.05 17.03
CA LEU A 114 11.21 23.86 15.90
C LEU A 114 11.93 25.15 15.47
N GLY A 115 11.73 26.26 16.19
CA GLY A 115 12.16 27.58 15.78
C GLY A 115 11.31 28.14 14.62
N THR A 116 11.92 28.97 13.77
CA THR A 116 11.23 29.51 12.59
C THR A 116 11.05 28.42 11.53
N VAL A 117 9.79 28.04 11.28
CA VAL A 117 9.43 27.08 10.23
C VAL A 117 8.97 27.83 8.97
N PRO A 118 9.61 27.62 7.81
CA PRO A 118 9.15 28.23 6.57
C PRO A 118 7.73 27.77 6.20
N PRO A 119 6.84 28.66 5.71
CA PRO A 119 5.48 28.28 5.32
C PRO A 119 5.40 27.15 4.27
N ALA A 120 6.41 27.04 3.40
CA ALA A 120 6.49 25.96 2.43
C ALA A 120 6.64 24.58 3.10
N VAL A 121 7.31 24.50 4.26
CA VAL A 121 7.48 23.25 5.01
C VAL A 121 6.16 22.81 5.64
N THR A 122 5.40 23.74 6.23
CA THR A 122 4.08 23.42 6.77
C THR A 122 3.08 23.07 5.67
N ALA A 123 3.12 23.77 4.53
CA ALA A 123 2.30 23.42 3.37
C ALA A 123 2.59 22.00 2.86
N PHE A 124 3.88 21.66 2.68
CA PHE A 124 4.30 20.30 2.31
C PHE A 124 3.81 19.26 3.32
N ALA A 125 4.03 19.50 4.62
CA ALA A 125 3.64 18.57 5.68
C ALA A 125 2.12 18.35 5.74
N THR A 126 1.32 19.39 5.51
CA THR A 126 -0.15 19.27 5.41
C THR A 126 -0.57 18.45 4.20
N THR A 127 0.04 18.69 3.03
CA THR A 127 -0.25 17.91 1.82
C THR A 127 0.15 16.44 1.99
N ALA A 128 1.37 16.15 2.45
CA ALA A 128 1.84 14.79 2.69
C ALA A 128 0.93 14.06 3.70
N GLN A 129 0.55 14.71 4.80
CA GLN A 129 -0.41 14.14 5.75
C GLN A 129 -1.74 13.76 5.09
N GLN A 130 -2.26 14.60 4.19
CA GLN A 130 -3.50 14.28 3.49
C GLN A 130 -3.32 13.09 2.55
N HIS A 131 -2.20 13.03 1.82
CA HIS A 131 -1.88 11.88 0.97
C HIS A 131 -1.84 10.58 1.79
N HIS A 132 -1.18 10.56 2.96
CA HIS A 132 -1.17 9.36 3.82
C HIS A 132 -2.56 8.94 4.30
N LYS A 133 -3.50 9.88 4.53
CA LYS A 133 -4.90 9.52 4.83
C LYS A 133 -5.56 8.82 3.65
N ASP A 134 -5.32 9.32 2.44
CA ASP A 134 -5.84 8.72 1.22
C ASP A 134 -5.21 7.34 0.96
N HIS A 135 -3.91 7.19 1.23
CA HIS A 135 -3.18 5.92 1.14
C HIS A 135 -3.71 4.90 2.14
N ALA A 136 -3.92 5.30 3.41
CA ALA A 136 -4.52 4.45 4.43
C ALA A 136 -5.92 3.98 4.01
N ALA A 137 -6.72 4.86 3.39
CA ALA A 137 -8.03 4.51 2.85
C ALA A 137 -7.92 3.51 1.69
N ALA A 138 -6.98 3.72 0.77
CA ALA A 138 -6.73 2.81 -0.36
C ALA A 138 -6.30 1.42 0.12
N TRP A 139 -5.38 1.31 1.08
CA TRP A 139 -5.01 0.02 1.67
C TRP A 139 -6.16 -0.64 2.43
N ASN A 140 -6.96 0.15 3.14
CA ASN A 140 -8.15 -0.35 3.81
C ASN A 140 -9.22 -0.86 2.84
N SER A 141 -9.31 -0.34 1.62
CA SER A 141 -10.23 -0.88 0.61
C SER A 141 -9.95 -2.35 0.30
N VAL A 142 -8.66 -2.74 0.17
CA VAL A 142 -8.24 -4.13 -0.03
C VAL A 142 -8.75 -5.04 1.09
N LEU A 143 -8.73 -4.55 2.34
CA LEU A 143 -9.23 -5.27 3.50
C LEU A 143 -10.76 -5.35 3.52
N THR A 144 -11.44 -4.21 3.38
CA THR A 144 -12.89 -4.12 3.52
C THR A 144 -13.62 -4.84 2.40
N ASP A 145 -13.10 -4.77 1.18
CA ASP A 145 -13.69 -5.45 0.03
C ASP A 145 -13.46 -6.98 0.14
N ALA A 146 -12.43 -7.42 0.87
CA ALA A 146 -12.26 -8.82 1.29
C ALA A 146 -13.16 -9.22 2.47
N GLY A 147 -14.01 -8.32 2.98
CA GLY A 147 -14.89 -8.55 4.14
C GLY A 147 -14.14 -8.56 5.47
N LYS A 148 -12.96 -7.94 5.55
CA LYS A 148 -12.22 -7.71 6.81
C LYS A 148 -12.53 -6.32 7.35
N HIS A 149 -12.16 -6.09 8.61
CA HIS A 149 -12.26 -4.76 9.21
C HIS A 149 -11.13 -3.86 8.70
N ALA A 150 -11.42 -2.58 8.53
CA ALA A 150 -10.40 -1.57 8.29
C ALA A 150 -9.45 -1.48 9.50
N VAL A 151 -8.17 -1.24 9.21
CA VAL A 151 -7.12 -0.93 10.18
C VAL A 151 -7.07 0.58 10.38
N THR A 152 -7.49 1.01 11.56
CA THR A 152 -7.41 2.41 12.03
C THR A 152 -6.31 2.62 13.06
N ALA A 153 -5.71 1.53 13.54
CA ALA A 153 -4.56 1.57 14.44
C ALA A 153 -3.25 1.79 13.67
N VAL A 154 -2.16 1.97 14.41
CA VAL A 154 -0.81 2.21 13.90
C VAL A 154 0.07 0.98 14.06
N ASP A 155 1.16 0.95 13.29
CA ASP A 155 2.24 -0.04 13.46
C ASP A 155 3.01 0.25 14.76
N LEU A 156 2.83 -0.60 15.78
CA LEU A 156 3.48 -0.44 17.08
C LEU A 156 4.97 -0.74 17.04
N THR A 157 5.39 -1.58 16.10
CA THR A 157 6.80 -1.96 15.94
C THR A 157 7.60 -0.76 15.45
N VAL A 158 7.11 -0.08 14.42
CA VAL A 158 7.74 1.14 13.88
C VAL A 158 7.50 2.34 14.81
N LYS A 159 6.33 2.43 15.46
CA LYS A 159 5.98 3.54 16.35
C LYS A 159 7.00 3.75 17.47
N ALA A 160 7.52 2.68 18.08
CA ALA A 160 8.48 2.81 19.17
C ALA A 160 9.76 3.57 18.74
N ASP A 161 10.22 3.33 17.52
CA ASP A 161 11.39 4.01 16.97
C ASP A 161 11.04 5.44 16.52
N VAL A 162 9.86 5.65 15.94
CA VAL A 162 9.38 6.99 15.58
C VAL A 162 9.22 7.88 16.81
N ASP A 163 8.60 7.39 17.89
CA ASP A 163 8.42 8.15 19.13
C ASP A 163 9.78 8.51 19.76
N ARG A 164 10.74 7.57 19.74
CA ARG A 164 12.11 7.81 20.24
C ARG A 164 12.83 8.86 19.40
N ALA A 165 12.73 8.78 18.08
CA ALA A 165 13.35 9.74 17.18
C ALA A 165 12.70 11.13 17.32
N PHE A 166 11.37 11.19 17.43
CA PHE A 166 10.61 12.43 17.58
C PHE A 166 10.99 13.15 18.89
N ALA A 167 11.19 12.42 19.99
CA ALA A 167 11.65 12.99 21.26
C ALA A 167 13.00 13.73 21.15
N GLY A 168 13.82 13.39 20.14
CA GLY A 168 15.10 14.05 19.85
C GLY A 168 15.01 15.24 18.88
N VAL A 169 13.84 15.51 18.29
CA VAL A 169 13.65 16.58 17.30
C VAL A 169 13.70 17.95 17.98
N LYS A 170 14.53 18.86 17.45
CA LYS A 170 14.73 20.22 17.98
C LYS A 170 14.60 21.31 16.94
N ASP A 171 14.54 20.94 15.67
CA ASP A 171 14.53 21.86 14.54
C ASP A 171 13.87 21.18 13.33
N VAL A 172 13.61 21.96 12.29
CA VAL A 172 13.01 21.50 11.03
C VAL A 172 13.85 20.40 10.37
N GLY A 173 15.19 20.44 10.49
CA GLY A 173 16.06 19.44 9.91
C GLY A 173 15.95 18.08 10.61
N GLY A 174 15.83 18.07 11.93
CA GLY A 174 15.58 16.87 12.73
C GLY A 174 14.24 16.25 12.37
N LEU A 175 13.20 17.07 12.25
CA LEU A 175 11.87 16.59 11.84
C LEU A 175 11.87 16.04 10.41
N ALA A 176 12.52 16.74 9.47
CA ALA A 176 12.62 16.30 8.08
C ALA A 176 13.40 14.98 7.93
N ARG A 177 14.42 14.73 8.75
CA ARG A 177 15.11 13.43 8.77
C ARG A 177 14.22 12.30 9.27
N LEU A 178 13.41 12.57 10.30
CA LEU A 178 12.45 11.59 10.80
C LEU A 178 11.38 11.28 9.74
N ALA A 179 10.76 12.31 9.16
CA ALA A 179 9.80 12.14 8.07
C ALA A 179 10.43 11.37 6.90
N LEU A 180 11.64 11.72 6.48
CA LEU A 180 12.33 11.05 5.37
C LEU A 180 12.57 9.56 5.66
N SER A 181 12.89 9.21 6.91
CA SER A 181 13.04 7.81 7.31
C SER A 181 11.72 7.05 7.16
N LEU A 182 10.60 7.69 7.47
CA LEU A 182 9.28 7.09 7.38
C LEU A 182 8.85 6.92 5.91
N GLU A 183 9.05 7.93 5.06
CA GLU A 183 8.72 7.82 3.63
C GLU A 183 9.54 6.74 2.93
N ASN A 184 10.83 6.64 3.24
CA ASN A 184 11.66 5.57 2.70
C ASN A 184 11.20 4.19 3.18
N THR A 185 10.72 4.08 4.42
CA THR A 185 10.19 2.83 4.98
C THR A 185 8.88 2.44 4.29
N ALA A 186 7.97 3.39 4.08
CA ALA A 186 6.71 3.18 3.35
C ALA A 186 6.99 2.81 1.89
N ALA A 187 7.82 3.58 1.19
CA ALA A 187 8.23 3.31 -0.19
C ALA A 187 8.86 1.92 -0.36
N ALA A 188 9.77 1.53 0.55
CA ALA A 188 10.40 0.21 0.54
C ALA A 188 9.37 -0.90 0.76
N THR A 189 8.45 -0.71 1.71
CA THR A 189 7.38 -1.66 2.02
C THR A 189 6.46 -1.89 0.82
N TYR A 190 6.10 -0.84 0.09
CA TYR A 190 5.22 -0.97 -1.07
C TYR A 190 5.94 -1.56 -2.28
N LEU A 191 7.22 -1.22 -2.46
CA LEU A 191 8.03 -1.85 -3.50
C LEU A 191 8.21 -3.36 -3.25
N ASP A 192 8.49 -3.76 -2.01
CA ASP A 192 8.58 -5.16 -1.62
C ASP A 192 7.22 -5.87 -1.79
N GLY A 193 6.15 -5.21 -1.35
CA GLY A 193 4.76 -5.63 -1.53
C GLY A 193 4.43 -5.99 -2.98
N ILE A 194 4.80 -5.15 -3.96
CA ILE A 194 4.59 -5.43 -5.40
C ILE A 194 5.22 -6.78 -5.82
N GLY A 195 6.33 -7.20 -5.19
CA GLY A 195 7.00 -8.46 -5.49
C GLY A 195 6.31 -9.71 -4.91
N VAL A 196 5.48 -9.56 -3.87
CA VAL A 196 4.89 -10.69 -3.12
C VAL A 196 3.37 -10.76 -3.16
N LEU A 197 2.70 -9.64 -3.47
CA LEU A 197 1.24 -9.58 -3.60
C LEU A 197 0.75 -10.46 -4.75
N GLY A 198 -0.29 -11.25 -4.51
CA GLY A 198 -0.92 -12.10 -5.53
C GLY A 198 -2.08 -11.40 -6.26
N ASP A 199 -2.77 -10.51 -5.56
CA ASP A 199 -3.94 -9.80 -6.04
C ASP A 199 -3.58 -8.58 -6.89
N THR A 200 -4.23 -8.45 -8.05
CA THR A 200 -3.94 -7.36 -8.99
C THR A 200 -4.37 -5.99 -8.44
N GLY A 201 -5.47 -5.92 -7.67
CA GLY A 201 -5.90 -4.68 -7.03
C GLY A 201 -4.91 -4.23 -5.97
N ALA A 202 -4.46 -5.14 -5.11
CA ALA A 202 -3.44 -4.85 -4.10
C ALA A 202 -2.10 -4.42 -4.74
N ILE A 203 -1.67 -5.08 -5.83
CA ILE A 203 -0.47 -4.66 -6.58
C ILE A 203 -0.64 -3.24 -7.14
N GLN A 204 -1.83 -2.90 -7.66
CA GLN A 204 -2.10 -1.56 -8.20
C GLN A 204 -2.09 -0.49 -7.10
N VAL A 205 -2.66 -0.77 -5.93
CA VAL A 205 -2.59 0.12 -4.77
C VAL A 205 -1.13 0.38 -4.40
N ALA A 206 -0.33 -0.68 -4.23
CA ALA A 206 1.09 -0.57 -3.93
C ALA A 206 1.86 0.23 -4.99
N ALA A 207 1.64 -0.07 -6.27
CA ALA A 207 2.33 0.56 -7.40
C ALA A 207 1.92 2.02 -7.64
N ALA A 208 0.75 2.44 -7.17
CA ALA A 208 0.31 3.83 -7.23
C ALA A 208 0.86 4.64 -6.05
N ILE A 209 0.89 4.08 -4.85
CA ILE A 209 1.34 4.77 -3.64
C ILE A 209 2.86 4.89 -3.58
N GLN A 210 3.60 3.82 -3.90
CA GLN A 210 5.07 3.78 -3.83
C GLN A 210 5.77 4.99 -4.50
N PRO A 211 5.43 5.40 -5.73
CA PRO A 211 6.06 6.58 -6.34
C PRO A 211 5.69 7.91 -5.66
N VAL A 212 4.53 8.01 -4.98
CA VAL A 212 4.14 9.20 -4.20
C VAL A 212 5.02 9.31 -2.94
N GLU A 213 5.25 8.21 -2.24
CA GLU A 213 6.19 8.16 -1.11
C GLU A 213 7.61 8.62 -1.52
N MET A 214 8.05 8.20 -2.72
CA MET A 214 9.33 8.67 -3.27
C MET A 214 9.33 10.18 -3.61
N GLN A 215 8.18 10.77 -3.98
CA GLN A 215 8.07 12.21 -4.18
C GLN A 215 8.18 12.96 -2.85
N HIS A 216 7.55 12.47 -1.79
CA HIS A 216 7.69 13.03 -0.44
C HIS A 216 9.15 12.96 0.02
N ALA A 217 9.78 11.80 -0.13
CA ALA A 217 11.20 11.59 0.18
C ALA A 217 12.10 12.56 -0.62
N ALA A 218 11.78 12.82 -1.89
CA ALA A 218 12.57 13.73 -2.71
C ALA A 218 12.50 15.19 -2.23
N ILE A 219 11.32 15.65 -1.81
CA ILE A 219 11.14 16.99 -1.25
C ILE A 219 11.85 17.09 0.11
N LEU A 220 11.77 16.06 0.95
CA LEU A 220 12.46 16.03 2.23
C LEU A 220 13.99 16.04 2.07
N ASN A 221 14.52 15.32 1.08
CA ASN A 221 15.93 15.42 0.71
C ASN A 221 16.30 16.85 0.30
N PHE A 222 15.47 17.50 -0.51
CA PHE A 222 15.69 18.89 -0.90
C PHE A 222 15.68 19.85 0.30
N VAL A 223 14.73 19.69 1.23
CA VAL A 223 14.66 20.47 2.49
C VAL A 223 15.92 20.28 3.33
N LEU A 224 16.49 19.07 3.33
CA LEU A 224 17.73 18.74 4.03
C LEU A 224 19.01 19.23 3.31
N GLY A 225 18.89 19.81 2.12
CA GLY A 225 20.02 20.25 1.30
C GLY A 225 20.73 19.11 0.56
N ASN A 226 20.11 17.94 0.47
CA ASN A 226 20.61 16.79 -0.28
C ASN A 226 20.16 16.86 -1.75
N TYR A 227 20.78 16.04 -2.61
CA TYR A 227 20.24 15.77 -3.94
C TYR A 227 18.87 15.07 -3.81
N PRO A 228 17.79 15.57 -4.45
CA PRO A 228 16.43 15.06 -4.21
C PRO A 228 16.22 13.58 -4.50
N VAL A 229 16.92 13.03 -5.49
CA VAL A 229 16.79 11.61 -5.88
C VAL A 229 18.16 10.94 -5.77
N PRO A 230 18.62 10.61 -4.56
CA PRO A 230 20.00 10.19 -4.32
C PRO A 230 20.34 8.84 -4.95
N ASP A 231 19.34 8.00 -5.18
CA ASP A 231 19.49 6.67 -5.77
C ASP A 231 18.81 6.58 -7.13
N PRO A 232 19.43 5.91 -8.12
CA PRO A 232 18.81 5.70 -9.44
C PRO A 232 17.68 4.67 -9.42
N PHE A 233 17.60 3.84 -8.37
CA PHE A 233 16.58 2.81 -8.17
C PHE A 233 16.02 2.89 -6.76
N SER A 234 14.71 2.70 -6.63
CA SER A 234 14.09 2.46 -5.32
C SER A 234 14.57 1.14 -4.72
N LYS A 235 14.60 1.11 -3.39
CA LYS A 235 15.19 0.07 -2.55
C LYS A 235 14.09 -0.63 -1.76
N THR A 236 14.30 -1.90 -1.42
CA THR A 236 13.40 -2.64 -0.50
C THR A 236 14.00 -2.76 0.91
N GLU A 237 15.23 -2.28 1.10
CA GLU A 237 15.86 -2.18 2.40
C GLU A 237 15.03 -1.30 3.34
N GLY A 238 14.65 -1.86 4.49
CA GLY A 238 13.78 -1.20 5.47
C GLY A 238 12.28 -1.49 5.28
N ALA A 239 11.89 -2.27 4.27
CA ALA A 239 10.52 -2.75 4.12
C ALA A 239 10.01 -3.45 5.40
N ARG A 240 8.75 -3.20 5.74
CA ARG A 240 8.11 -3.73 6.94
C ARG A 240 7.49 -5.11 6.69
N PRO A 241 7.78 -6.11 7.54
CA PRO A 241 7.26 -7.46 7.36
C PRO A 241 5.81 -7.58 7.86
N THR A 242 5.09 -8.61 7.36
CA THR A 242 3.69 -8.88 7.72
C THR A 242 3.45 -9.40 9.15
N ASP A 243 4.52 -9.56 9.94
CA ASP A 243 4.47 -9.93 11.35
C ASP A 243 4.71 -8.74 12.30
N ASP A 244 4.83 -7.52 11.78
CA ASP A 244 4.81 -6.30 12.59
C ASP A 244 3.53 -6.21 13.44
N GLU A 245 3.71 -5.79 14.70
CA GLU A 245 2.61 -5.64 15.65
C GLU A 245 1.78 -4.40 15.31
N ILE A 246 0.51 -4.60 14.96
CA ILE A 246 -0.47 -3.53 14.75
C ILE A 246 -1.26 -3.32 16.04
N GLY A 247 -1.48 -2.06 16.43
CA GLY A 247 -2.26 -1.73 17.60
C GLY A 247 -3.71 -2.21 17.53
N ALA A 248 -4.38 -2.28 18.67
CA ALA A 248 -5.83 -2.52 18.69
C ALA A 248 -6.57 -1.28 18.14
N ALA A 249 -7.51 -1.53 17.22
CA ALA A 249 -8.44 -0.53 16.71
C ALA A 249 -9.51 -0.16 17.75
#